data_AF-A0A0R3MAZ0-F1
#
_entry.id   AF-A0A0R3MAZ0-F1
#
_cell.length_a   1.000
_cell.length_b   1.000
_cell.length_c   1.000
_cell.angle_alpha   90.00
_cell.angle_beta   90.00
_cell.angle_gamma   90.00
#
_symmetry.space_group_name_H-M   'P 1'
#
loop_
_entity.id
_entity.type
_entity.pdbx_description
1 polymer ?
#
loop_
_entity_poly.entity_id
_entity_poly.type
_entity_poly.pdbx_seq_one_letter_code
_entity_poly.pdbx_strand_id
1 'polypeptide(L)' 'MGERSRSPETEADAAKLSLQELNGWIGHAELRTSHLKLSVSLKKLAMKRLVWLEAQRERLHGVPAPDRGRF' A
#
# COMPACT_ATOMS: atom_id res chain seq x y z
N MET A 1 20.48 -10.37 8.02
CA MET A 1 19.53 -9.79 7.04
C MET A 1 18.26 -9.46 7.80
N GLY A 2 18.00 -8.18 8.03
CA GLY A 2 17.09 -7.70 9.08
C GLY A 2 15.61 -7.94 8.78
N GLU A 3 14.85 -8.15 9.86
CA GLU A 3 13.39 -8.22 9.91
C GLU A 3 12.75 -7.02 9.20
N ARG A 4 12.42 -7.16 7.91
CA ARG A 4 11.57 -6.24 7.14
C ARG A 4 10.21 -6.86 6.81
N SER A 5 9.81 -7.89 7.54
CA SER A 5 8.53 -8.59 7.35
C SER A 5 7.34 -7.91 8.02
N ARG A 6 7.51 -6.73 8.64
CA ARG A 6 6.39 -5.97 9.19
C ARG A 6 5.81 -5.12 8.07
N SER A 7 4.54 -5.34 7.73
CA SER A 7 3.84 -4.45 6.82
C SER A 7 3.84 -3.02 7.39
N PRO A 8 4.04 -1.98 6.57
CA PRO A 8 4.03 -0.60 7.04
C PRO A 8 2.65 -0.24 7.57
N GLU A 9 2.57 -0.02 8.89
CA GLU A 9 1.34 0.31 9.62
C GLU A 9 1.23 1.80 9.94
N THR A 10 2.35 2.53 9.94
CA THR A 10 2.43 3.94 10.32
C THR A 10 3.21 4.75 9.28
N GLU A 11 3.00 6.07 9.28
CA GLU A 11 3.71 6.99 8.37
C GLU A 11 5.23 6.94 8.59
N ALA A 12 5.66 6.78 9.86
CA ALA A 12 7.07 6.63 10.20
C ALA A 12 7.69 5.32 9.66
N ASP A 13 6.90 4.27 9.48
CA ASP A 13 7.36 3.05 8.83
C ASP A 13 7.45 3.24 7.31
N ALA A 14 6.41 3.83 6.71
CA ALA A 14 6.38 4.16 5.29
C ALA A 14 7.53 5.09 4.88
N ALA A 15 7.91 6.04 5.74
CA ALA A 15 9.04 6.96 5.51
C ALA A 15 10.42 6.27 5.52
N LYS A 16 10.54 5.08 6.14
CA LYS A 16 11.78 4.28 6.13
C LYS A 16 11.90 3.40 4.90
N LEU A 17 10.81 3.26 4.14
CA LEU A 17 10.78 2.45 2.94
C LEU A 17 11.34 3.25 1.77
N SER A 18 12.14 2.58 0.94
CA SER A 18 12.48 3.14 -0.37
C SER A 18 11.28 3.10 -1.30
N LEU A 19 11.29 3.94 -2.34
CA LEU A 19 10.25 3.95 -3.38
C LEU A 19 9.97 2.54 -3.96
N GLN A 20 11.03 1.74 -4.15
CA GLN A 20 10.90 0.37 -4.64
C GLN A 20 10.16 -0.54 -3.64
N GLU A 21 10.41 -0.39 -2.34
CA GLU A 21 9.73 -1.16 -1.29
C GLU A 21 8.26 -0.74 -1.18
N LEU A 22 7.97 0.57 -1.22
CA LEU A 22 6.60 1.09 -1.28
C LEU A 22 5.84 0.56 -2.49
N ASN A 23 6.45 0.56 -3.68
CA ASN A 23 5.85 -0.02 -4.88
C ASN A 23 5.59 -1.52 -4.73
N GLY A 24 6.49 -2.26 -4.07
CA GLY A 24 6.27 -3.67 -3.75
C GLY A 24 5.05 -3.89 -2.85
N TRP A 25 4.89 -3.06 -1.82
CA TRP A 25 3.73 -3.09 -0.94
C TRP A 25 2.42 -2.70 -1.64
N ILE A 26 2.47 -1.69 -2.51
CA ILE A 26 1.33 -1.28 -3.36
C ILE A 26 0.92 -2.47 -4.24
N GLY A 27 1.86 -3.06 -4.99
CA GLY A 27 1.56 -4.20 -5.86
C GLY A 27 0.99 -5.41 -5.10
N HIS A 28 1.46 -5.69 -3.89
CA HIS A 28 0.89 -6.74 -3.06
C HIS A 28 -0.53 -6.40 -2.56
N ALA A 29 -0.80 -5.15 -2.21
CA ALA A 29 -2.15 -4.69 -1.86
C ALA A 29 -3.10 -4.76 -3.07
N GLU A 30 -2.65 -4.36 -4.26
CA GLU A 30 -3.40 -4.49 -5.52
C GLU A 30 -3.76 -5.94 -5.84
N LEU A 31 -2.79 -6.85 -5.70
CA LEU A 31 -3.00 -8.28 -5.89
C LEU A 31 -4.10 -8.80 -4.95
N ARG A 32 -4.07 -8.37 -3.68
CA ARG A 32 -5.11 -8.72 -2.70
C ARG A 32 -6.48 -8.17 -3.07
N THR A 33 -6.56 -6.95 -3.58
CA THR A 33 -7.85 -6.34 -3.92
C THR A 33 -8.47 -6.88 -5.19
N SER A 34 -7.65 -7.21 -6.19
CA SER A 34 -8.10 -7.53 -7.55
C SER A 34 -8.08 -9.03 -7.87
N HIS A 35 -7.10 -9.78 -7.38
CA HIS A 35 -6.85 -11.16 -7.83
C HIS A 35 -7.22 -12.22 -6.79
N LEU A 36 -7.27 -11.87 -5.51
CA LEU A 36 -7.62 -12.81 -4.45
C LEU A 36 -9.13 -12.80 -4.17
N LYS A 37 -9.73 -13.99 -4.03
CA LYS A 37 -11.11 -14.16 -3.55
C LYS A 37 -11.17 -13.90 -2.05
N LEU A 38 -11.13 -12.62 -1.67
CA LEU A 38 -11.29 -12.15 -0.29
C LEU A 38 -12.75 -11.84 0.02
N SER A 39 -13.14 -12.04 1.28
CA SER A 39 -14.41 -11.54 1.80
C SER A 39 -14.50 -10.02 1.62
N VAL A 40 -15.72 -9.48 1.47
CA VAL A 40 -15.96 -8.04 1.24
C VAL A 40 -15.22 -7.15 2.26
N SER A 41 -15.23 -7.54 3.54
CA SER A 41 -14.54 -6.81 4.61
C SER A 41 -13.02 -6.78 4.43
N LEU A 42 -12.42 -7.90 4.02
CA LEU A 42 -10.98 -8.01 3.77
C LEU A 42 -10.58 -7.26 2.50
N LYS A 43 -11.42 -7.29 1.46
CA LYS A 43 -11.22 -6.49 0.24
C LYS A 43 -11.25 -5.00 0.56
N LYS A 44 -12.23 -4.52 1.34
CA LYS A 44 -12.28 -3.13 1.82
C LYS A 44 -11.03 -2.75 2.63
N LEU A 45 -10.57 -3.62 3.52
CA LEU A 45 -9.35 -3.37 4.30
C LEU A 45 -8.11 -3.27 3.39
N ALA A 46 -7.99 -4.17 2.42
CA ALA A 46 -6.90 -4.15 1.44
C ALA A 46 -6.95 -2.89 0.56
N MET A 47 -8.13 -2.43 0.13
CA MET A 47 -8.28 -1.17 -0.62
C MET A 47 -7.91 0.06 0.21
N LYS A 48 -8.32 0.11 1.48
CA LYS A 48 -7.87 1.18 2.39
C LYS A 48 -6.34 1.20 2.52
N ARG A 49 -5.73 0.02 2.65
CA ARG A 49 -4.27 -0.12 2.76
C ARG A 49 -3.58 0.35 1.49
N LEU A 50 -4.13 0.00 0.32
CA LEU A 50 -3.63 0.40 -0.99
C LEU A 50 -3.63 1.92 -1.16
N VAL A 51 -4.78 2.56 -0.97
CA VAL A 51 -4.92 4.02 -1.09
C VAL A 51 -4.00 4.74 -0.09
N TRP A 52 -3.87 4.20 1.12
CA TRP A 52 -2.96 4.76 2.12
C TRP A 52 -1.49 4.69 1.66
N LEU A 53 -1.03 3.55 1.14
CA LEU A 53 0.33 3.39 0.62
C LEU A 53 0.60 4.31 -0.57
N GLU A 54 -0.37 4.47 -1.45
CA GLU A 54 -0.27 5.37 -2.60
C GLU A 54 -0.18 6.84 -2.16
N ALA A 55 -0.96 7.25 -1.17
CA ALA A 55 -0.85 8.58 -0.57
C ALA A 55 0.50 8.80 0.12
N GLN A 56 1.06 7.78 0.79
CA GLN A 56 2.41 7.88 1.36
C GLN A 56 3.49 8.01 0.27
N ARG A 57 3.36 7.25 -0.82
CA ARG A 57 4.26 7.36 -1.98
C ARG A 57 4.20 8.75 -2.60
N GLU A 58 3.01 9.32 -2.75
CA GLU A 58 2.83 10.68 -3.26
C GLU A 58 3.46 11.72 -2.31
N ARG A 59 3.22 11.61 -1.00
CA ARG A 59 3.78 12.51 0.01
C ARG A 59 5.30 12.47 0.11
N LEU A 60 5.89 11.26 0.11
CA LEU A 60 7.31 11.05 0.37
C LEU A 60 8.17 11.19 -0.88
N HIS A 61 7.65 10.76 -2.04
CA HIS A 61 8.40 10.67 -3.28
C HIS A 61 7.84 11.53 -4.41
N GLY A 62 6.72 12.23 -4.20
CA GLY A 62 6.10 13.09 -5.21
C GLY A 62 5.52 12.33 -6.41
N VAL A 63 5.35 11.00 -6.29
CA VAL A 63 4.82 10.19 -7.39
C VAL A 63 3.31 10.09 -7.25
N PRO A 64 2.53 10.60 -8.22
CA PRO A 64 1.09 10.66 -8.09
C PRO A 64 0.47 9.27 -7.97
N ALA A 65 -0.50 9.15 -7.07
CA ALA A 65 -1.33 7.96 -6.96
C ALA A 65 -2.26 7.85 -8.18
N PRO A 66 -2.45 6.66 -8.77
CA PRO A 66 -3.51 6.47 -9.77
C PRO A 66 -4.87 6.78 -9.15
N ASP A 67 -5.73 7.49 -9.88
CA ASP A 67 -7.10 7.75 -9.44
C ASP A 67 -7.90 6.44 -9.43
N ARG A 68 -8.11 5.88 -8.23
CA ARG A 68 -8.83 4.61 -8.05
C ARG A 68 -10.33 4.80 -7.80
N GLY A 69 -10.88 5.99 -8.07
CA GLY A 69 -12.22 6.36 -7.65
C GLY A 69 -12.32 6.52 -6.14
N ARG A 70 -13.04 7.55 -5.70
CA ARG A 70 -13.25 7.86 -4.28
C ARG A 70 -13.96 6.69 -3.59
N PHE A 71 -13.22 5.88 -2.82
CA PHE A 71 -13.76 4.77 -2.03
C PHE A 71 -14.53 5.22 -0.79
#